data_AF-A0A4Y7PU81-F1
#
_entry.id   AF-A0A4Y7PU81-F1
#
_cell.length_a   1.000
_cell.length_b   1.000
_cell.length_c   1.000
_cell.angle_alpha   90.00
_cell.angle_beta   90.00
_cell.angle_gamma   90.00
#
_symmetry.space_group_name_H-M   'P 1'
#
loop_
_entity.id
_entity.type
_entity.pdbx_description
1 polymer ?
#
loop_
_entity_poly.entity_id
_entity_poly.type
_entity_poly.pdbx_seq_one_letter_code
_entity_poly.pdbx_strand_id
1 'polypeptide(L)'
;MGGMAVVIVGYEANDFAVDAHLEKYNLKPDTEEPSTYGDELSTEPVPAWNRVNFKKLLRHFEELTSTEVTLARIDDFDGGNHDYFCCFADCTYNFIWNCEDVMKQIVPEKFSEVMAPLSTDGIVKRVFASRGFLFSYDSNGKRRVKSSAS
;
A
#
# COMPACT_ATOMS: atom_id res chain seq x y z
N MET A 1 -4.53 -15.38 8.72
CA MET A 1 -4.03 -14.20 9.45
C MET A 1 -5.12 -13.12 9.49
N GLY A 2 -5.29 -12.42 10.62
CA GLY A 2 -6.30 -11.36 10.76
C GLY A 2 -5.78 -10.02 10.27
N GLY A 3 -6.42 -9.45 9.25
CA GLY A 3 -6.23 -8.05 8.85
C GLY A 3 -6.96 -7.11 9.82
N MET A 4 -6.68 -5.81 9.75
CA MET A 4 -7.37 -4.80 10.57
C MET A 4 -8.35 -3.98 9.74
N ALA A 5 -9.34 -3.38 10.39
CA ALA A 5 -10.19 -2.40 9.73
C ALA A 5 -9.36 -1.18 9.32
N VAL A 6 -9.51 -0.75 8.07
CA VAL A 6 -8.75 0.36 7.49
C VAL A 6 -9.66 1.29 6.70
N VAL A 7 -9.30 2.56 6.71
CA VAL A 7 -9.82 3.57 5.78
C VAL A 7 -8.66 4.13 5.00
N ILE A 8 -8.83 4.19 3.67
CA ILE A 8 -7.80 4.70 2.78
C ILE A 8 -8.37 5.72 1.80
N VAL A 9 -7.50 6.63 1.38
CA VAL A 9 -7.71 7.50 0.22
C VAL A 9 -6.48 7.40 -0.66
N GLY A 10 -6.66 6.92 -1.88
CA GLY A 10 -5.54 6.58 -2.75
C GLY A 10 -5.94 6.12 -4.14
N TYR A 11 -4.98 5.56 -4.86
CA TYR A 11 -5.20 4.92 -6.15
C TYR A 11 -4.94 3.43 -6.05
N GLU A 12 -5.81 2.65 -6.70
CA GLU A 12 -5.66 1.21 -6.85
C GLU A 12 -4.52 0.91 -7.83
N ALA A 13 -3.59 0.06 -7.42
CA ALA A 13 -2.41 -0.27 -8.19
C ALA A 13 -2.76 -1.31 -9.26
N ASN A 14 -2.17 -1.15 -10.44
CA ASN A 14 -2.06 -2.25 -11.39
C ASN A 14 -0.72 -2.96 -11.17
N ASP A 15 -0.78 -4.20 -10.70
CA ASP A 15 0.35 -5.09 -10.42
C ASP A 15 1.40 -5.10 -11.53
N PHE A 16 0.97 -5.29 -12.79
CA PHE A 16 1.87 -5.33 -13.93
C PHE A 16 2.57 -3.97 -14.18
N ALA A 17 1.88 -2.87 -13.93
CA ALA A 17 2.45 -1.53 -14.11
C ALA A 17 3.47 -1.21 -13.01
N VAL A 18 3.18 -1.62 -11.77
CA VAL A 18 4.12 -1.49 -10.65
C VAL A 18 5.42 -2.23 -10.95
N ASP A 19 5.33 -3.48 -11.44
CA ASP A 19 6.50 -4.28 -11.78
C ASP A 19 7.34 -3.63 -12.90
N ALA A 20 6.70 -3.18 -13.98
CA ALA A 20 7.37 -2.47 -15.06
C ALA A 20 8.06 -1.18 -14.57
N HIS A 21 7.44 -0.47 -13.63
CA HIS A 21 8.01 0.74 -13.05
C HIS A 21 9.22 0.42 -12.17
N LEU A 22 9.14 -0.63 -11.34
CA LEU A 22 10.26 -1.09 -10.52
C LEU A 22 11.48 -1.45 -11.36
N GLU A 23 11.28 -2.11 -12.51
CA GLU A 23 12.34 -2.42 -13.47
C GLU A 23 12.94 -1.17 -14.10
N LYS A 24 12.09 -0.28 -14.62
CA LYS A 24 12.51 0.93 -15.32
C LYS A 24 13.40 1.84 -14.47
N TYR A 25 13.13 1.94 -13.17
CA TYR A 25 13.87 2.81 -12.25
C TYR A 25 14.89 2.08 -11.38
N ASN A 26 15.17 0.81 -11.68
CA ASN A 26 16.08 -0.04 -10.90
C ASN A 26 15.77 -0.02 -9.38
N LEU A 27 14.48 -0.05 -9.06
CA LEU A 27 13.97 -0.03 -7.69
C LEU A 27 13.85 -1.44 -7.10
N LYS A 28 14.24 -2.48 -7.85
CA LYS A 28 14.37 -3.84 -7.34
C LYS A 28 15.50 -3.89 -6.28
N PRO A 29 15.40 -4.73 -5.25
CA PRO A 29 16.46 -4.92 -4.28
C PRO A 29 17.65 -5.65 -4.91
N ASP A 30 18.84 -5.31 -4.43
CA ASP A 30 20.10 -5.90 -4.91
C ASP A 30 20.27 -7.35 -4.45
N THR A 31 19.48 -7.78 -3.46
CA THR A 31 19.45 -9.14 -2.91
C THR A 31 18.00 -9.53 -2.61
N GLU A 32 17.56 -10.69 -3.10
CA GLU A 32 16.31 -11.31 -2.65
C GLU A 32 16.49 -11.74 -1.17
N GLU A 33 16.15 -10.87 -0.21
CA GLU A 33 16.12 -11.29 1.18
C GLU A 33 15.01 -12.33 1.37
N PRO A 34 15.30 -13.48 2.01
CA PRO A 34 14.30 -14.52 2.22
C PRO A 34 13.17 -13.97 3.09
N SER A 35 11.94 -14.11 2.59
CA SER A 35 10.70 -13.68 3.26
C SER A 35 10.60 -14.30 4.64
N THR A 36 10.96 -13.55 5.68
CA THR A 36 10.93 -14.04 7.07
C THR A 36 9.53 -13.86 7.67
N TYR A 37 8.52 -14.46 7.04
CA TYR A 37 7.21 -14.73 7.64
C TYR A 37 6.74 -16.07 7.07
N GLY A 38 6.77 -17.10 7.93
CA GLY A 38 6.52 -18.48 7.53
C GLY A 38 5.10 -18.71 7.03
N ASP A 39 5.00 -19.42 5.91
CA ASP A 39 3.98 -20.43 5.72
C ASP A 39 4.61 -21.56 4.90
N GLU A 40 5.01 -22.64 5.57
CA GLU A 40 5.52 -23.86 4.93
C GLU A 40 4.38 -24.69 4.28
N LEU A 41 3.19 -24.12 4.10
CA LEU A 41 2.04 -24.85 3.55
C LEU A 41 1.16 -24.01 2.62
N SER A 42 1.76 -23.36 1.63
CA SER A 42 1.04 -22.84 0.47
C SER A 42 1.76 -23.27 -0.80
N THR A 43 1.19 -24.24 -1.51
CA THR A 43 1.67 -24.76 -2.81
C THR A 43 1.18 -23.95 -4.01
N GLU A 44 0.57 -22.78 -3.77
CA GLU A 44 0.20 -21.84 -4.83
C GLU A 44 1.35 -20.84 -5.04
N PRO A 45 1.71 -20.51 -6.30
CA PRO A 45 2.71 -19.49 -6.58
C PRO A 45 2.10 -18.12 -6.26
N VAL A 46 2.14 -17.72 -4.99
CA VAL A 46 1.89 -16.34 -4.60
C VAL A 46 2.99 -15.52 -5.28
N PRO A 47 2.69 -14.56 -6.19
CA PRO A 47 3.74 -13.74 -6.74
C PRO A 47 4.46 -13.08 -5.56
N ALA A 48 5.74 -13.39 -5.42
CA ALA A 48 6.55 -13.06 -4.25
C ALA A 48 6.85 -11.55 -4.25
N TRP A 49 5.85 -10.77 -3.88
CA TRP A 49 5.94 -9.34 -3.64
C TRP A 49 6.72 -9.14 -2.35
N ASN A 50 8.05 -9.19 -2.47
CA ASN A 50 8.95 -9.09 -1.33
C ASN A 50 8.80 -7.70 -0.69
N ARG A 51 8.58 -7.65 0.64
CA ARG A 51 8.35 -6.41 1.41
C ARG A 51 9.47 -5.38 1.23
N VAL A 52 10.64 -5.81 0.75
CA VAL A 52 11.79 -4.96 0.43
C VAL A 52 11.55 -4.08 -0.82
N ASN A 53 10.75 -4.55 -1.79
CA ASN A 53 10.45 -3.82 -3.05
C ASN A 53 9.64 -2.55 -2.77
N PHE A 54 8.70 -2.60 -1.82
CA PHE A 54 7.85 -1.47 -1.50
C PHE A 54 8.56 -0.34 -0.80
N LYS A 55 9.65 -0.61 -0.08
CA LYS A 55 10.37 0.45 0.62
C LYS A 55 11.01 1.43 -0.37
N LYS A 56 11.72 0.93 -1.40
CA LYS A 56 12.33 1.78 -2.44
C LYS A 56 11.23 2.49 -3.24
N LEU A 57 10.15 1.80 -3.58
CA LEU A 57 9.03 2.35 -4.36
C LEU A 57 8.27 3.46 -3.61
N LEU A 58 7.86 3.20 -2.37
CA LEU A 58 7.14 4.18 -1.55
C LEU A 58 7.98 5.43 -1.37
N ARG A 59 9.27 5.28 -1.06
CA ARG A 59 10.18 6.42 -0.96
C ARG A 59 10.30 7.18 -2.29
N HIS A 60 10.40 6.48 -3.42
CA HIS A 60 10.43 7.13 -4.73
C HIS A 60 9.17 7.98 -4.97
N PHE A 61 8.00 7.47 -4.60
CA PHE A 61 6.76 8.23 -4.68
C PHE A 61 6.68 9.39 -3.68
N GLU A 62 7.20 9.23 -2.46
CA GLU A 62 7.30 10.33 -1.50
C GLU A 62 8.21 11.46 -2.02
N GLU A 63 9.34 11.10 -2.65
CA GLU A 63 10.27 12.06 -3.27
C GLU A 63 9.60 12.79 -4.45
N LEU A 64 8.87 12.06 -5.30
CA LEU A 64 8.14 12.61 -6.44
C LEU A 64 7.03 13.57 -5.99
N THR A 65 6.21 13.13 -5.05
CA THR A 65 4.98 13.85 -4.67
C THR A 65 5.15 14.82 -3.50
N SER A 66 6.28 14.76 -2.80
CA SER A 66 6.48 15.45 -1.51
C SER A 66 5.38 15.14 -0.48
N THR A 67 4.75 13.97 -0.58
CA THR A 67 3.63 13.52 0.25
C THR A 67 3.97 12.16 0.83
N GLU A 68 3.63 11.88 2.10
CA GLU A 68 3.79 10.54 2.67
C GLU A 68 2.92 9.54 1.91
N VAL A 69 3.48 8.39 1.54
CA VAL A 69 2.77 7.36 0.78
C VAL A 69 2.71 6.07 1.58
N THR A 70 1.49 5.56 1.75
CA THR A 70 1.23 4.26 2.39
C THR A 70 0.75 3.27 1.34
N LEU A 71 1.34 2.07 1.31
CA LEU A 71 0.76 0.94 0.61
C LEU A 71 -0.28 0.28 1.51
N ALA A 72 -1.49 0.12 1.02
CA ALA A 72 -2.55 -0.63 1.68
C ALA A 72 -2.91 -1.86 0.85
N ARG A 73 -2.80 -3.04 1.45
CA ARG A 73 -3.35 -4.28 0.89
C ARG A 73 -4.68 -4.56 1.55
N ILE A 74 -5.75 -4.60 0.76
CA ILE A 74 -7.11 -4.82 1.24
C ILE A 74 -7.58 -6.18 0.75
N ASP A 75 -8.03 -7.02 1.69
CA ASP A 75 -8.67 -8.29 1.36
C ASP A 75 -10.10 -7.98 0.90
N ASP A 76 -10.51 -8.48 -0.27
CA ASP A 76 -11.91 -8.44 -0.67
C ASP A 76 -12.71 -9.59 -0.04
N PHE A 77 -14.05 -9.52 -0.18
CA PHE A 77 -14.94 -10.55 0.35
C PHE A 77 -14.90 -11.87 -0.42
N ASP A 78 -14.36 -11.86 -1.65
CA ASP A 78 -14.28 -12.99 -2.57
C ASP A 78 -12.92 -13.72 -2.46
N GLY A 79 -12.03 -13.27 -1.58
CA GLY A 79 -10.72 -13.87 -1.33
C GLY A 79 -9.58 -13.31 -2.19
N GLY A 80 -9.85 -12.29 -3.00
CA GLY A 80 -8.85 -11.49 -3.69
C GLY A 80 -8.21 -10.45 -2.78
N ASN A 81 -7.05 -9.94 -3.20
CA ASN A 81 -6.35 -8.86 -2.52
C ASN A 81 -6.14 -7.72 -3.52
N HIS A 82 -6.39 -6.50 -3.07
CA HIS A 82 -6.22 -5.28 -3.87
C HIS A 82 -5.20 -4.38 -3.20
N ASP A 83 -4.21 -3.93 -3.96
CA ASP A 83 -3.16 -3.06 -3.47
C ASP A 83 -3.42 -1.61 -3.85
N TYR A 84 -3.24 -0.70 -2.90
CA TYR A 84 -3.52 0.73 -3.06
C TYR A 84 -2.33 1.57 -2.59
N PHE A 85 -1.94 2.56 -3.38
CA PHE A 85 -1.03 3.61 -2.94
C PHE A 85 -1.83 4.80 -2.44
N CYS A 86 -1.62 5.15 -1.17
CA CYS A 86 -2.51 6.02 -0.41
C CYS A 86 -1.75 7.25 0.11
N CYS A 87 -2.33 8.43 -0.07
CA CYS A 87 -1.90 9.67 0.59
C CYS A 87 -2.53 9.83 1.97
N PHE A 88 -3.58 9.05 2.26
CA PHE A 88 -4.20 8.93 3.57
C PHE A 88 -4.51 7.47 3.84
N ALA A 89 -4.11 6.97 5.00
CA ALA A 89 -4.49 5.67 5.50
C ALA A 89 -4.60 5.74 7.02
N ASP A 90 -5.69 5.19 7.55
CA ASP A 90 -5.90 5.09 8.99
C ASP A 90 -6.44 3.71 9.36
N CYS A 91 -5.94 3.19 10.48
CA CYS A 91 -6.27 1.88 11.03
C CYS A 91 -6.53 1.96 12.54
N THR A 92 -6.87 3.14 13.07
CA THR A 92 -7.08 3.37 14.49
C THR A 92 -8.26 2.54 15.00
N TYR A 93 -7.96 1.59 15.88
CA TYR A 93 -8.94 0.68 16.48
C TYR A 93 -9.96 1.47 17.32
N ASN A 94 -11.25 1.11 17.21
CA ASN A 94 -12.42 1.77 17.84
C ASN A 94 -12.80 3.17 17.32
N PHE A 95 -12.25 3.63 16.21
CA PHE A 95 -12.73 4.87 15.59
C PHE A 95 -13.92 4.58 14.65
N ILE A 96 -15.07 5.23 14.92
CA ILE A 96 -16.20 5.23 13.99
C ILE A 96 -15.89 6.27 12.91
N TRP A 97 -15.55 5.79 11.71
CA TRP A 97 -15.32 6.68 10.58
C TRP A 97 -16.64 7.23 10.06
N ASN A 98 -16.79 8.55 10.10
CA ASN A 98 -17.88 9.23 9.41
C ASN A 98 -17.53 9.34 7.91
N CYS A 99 -18.44 8.88 7.05
CA CYS A 99 -18.27 8.97 5.60
C CYS A 99 -17.97 10.39 5.14
N GLU A 100 -18.61 11.41 5.74
CA GLU A 100 -18.36 12.81 5.35
C GLU A 100 -16.91 13.24 5.59
N ASP A 101 -16.31 12.81 6.69
CA ASP A 101 -14.97 13.24 7.07
C ASP A 101 -13.90 12.59 6.20
N VAL A 102 -14.16 11.36 5.73
CA VAL A 102 -13.33 10.67 4.74
C VAL A 102 -13.48 11.31 3.36
N MET A 103 -14.71 11.70 2.98
CA MET A 103 -14.95 12.42 1.72
C MET A 103 -14.32 13.81 1.69
N LYS A 104 -14.21 14.48 2.85
CA LYS A 104 -13.54 15.78 3.02
C LYS A 104 -12.02 15.68 3.04
N GLN A 105 -11.42 14.48 3.12
CA GLN A 105 -9.96 14.33 3.04
C GLN A 105 -9.46 14.88 1.71
N ILE A 106 -8.58 15.88 1.81
CA ILE A 106 -7.96 16.53 0.66
C ILE A 106 -6.86 15.62 0.14
N VAL A 107 -6.94 15.27 -1.14
CA VAL A 107 -5.84 14.60 -1.84
C VAL A 107 -4.85 15.68 -2.26
N PRO A 108 -3.59 15.63 -1.83
CA PRO A 108 -2.58 16.60 -2.27
C PRO A 108 -2.48 16.60 -3.79
N GLU A 109 -2.44 17.77 -4.41
CA GLU A 109 -2.46 17.90 -5.88
C GLU A 109 -1.32 17.09 -6.53
N LYS A 110 -0.11 17.18 -5.97
CA LYS A 110 1.06 16.42 -6.44
C LYS A 110 0.92 14.90 -6.30
N PHE A 111 -0.02 14.42 -5.49
CA PHE A 111 -0.23 12.99 -5.34
C PHE A 111 -0.69 12.33 -6.65
N SER A 112 -1.30 13.07 -7.58
CA SER A 112 -1.64 12.53 -8.91
C SER A 112 -0.42 12.07 -9.72
N GLU A 113 0.80 12.49 -9.37
CA GLU A 113 2.02 12.05 -10.06
C GLU A 113 2.29 10.54 -9.89
N VAL A 114 1.69 9.88 -8.87
CA VAL A 114 1.78 8.42 -8.72
C VAL A 114 0.92 7.66 -9.73
N MET A 115 -0.04 8.30 -10.40
CA MET A 115 -0.94 7.61 -11.35
C MET A 115 -0.20 7.04 -12.56
N ALA A 116 0.75 7.81 -13.12
CA ALA A 116 1.49 7.40 -14.31
C ALA A 116 2.35 6.14 -14.05
N PRO A 117 3.09 6.04 -12.93
CA PRO A 117 3.73 4.80 -12.49
C PRO A 117 2.78 3.61 -12.34
N LEU A 118 1.56 3.83 -11.86
CA LEU A 118 0.66 2.77 -11.42
C LEU A 118 -0.33 2.31 -12.49
N SER A 119 -0.38 2.97 -13.66
CA SER A 119 -1.38 2.75 -14.72
C SER A 119 -2.81 2.64 -14.18
N THR A 120 -3.16 3.53 -13.26
CA THR A 120 -4.46 3.55 -12.58
C THR A 120 -5.57 4.04 -13.52
N ASP A 121 -6.84 3.80 -13.14
CA ASP A 121 -8.00 4.39 -13.82
C ASP A 121 -8.12 5.92 -13.67
N GLY A 122 -7.20 6.55 -12.92
CA GLY A 122 -7.16 7.98 -12.66
C GLY A 122 -8.20 8.44 -11.62
N ILE A 123 -8.89 7.49 -10.96
CA ILE A 123 -9.94 7.79 -10.01
C ILE A 123 -9.41 7.57 -8.60
N VAL A 124 -9.46 8.64 -7.79
CA VAL A 124 -9.17 8.53 -6.35
C VAL A 124 -10.22 7.64 -5.70
N LYS A 125 -9.78 6.51 -5.14
CA LYS A 125 -10.59 5.58 -4.37
C LYS A 125 -10.60 6.00 -2.90
N ARG A 126 -11.77 5.93 -2.28
CA ARG A 126 -11.98 6.08 -0.85
C ARG A 126 -12.60 4.80 -0.35
N VAL A 127 -11.83 3.98 0.35
CA VAL A 127 -12.21 2.61 0.66
C VAL A 127 -12.29 2.44 2.16
N PHE A 128 -13.37 1.79 2.60
CA PHE A 128 -13.57 1.29 3.95
C PHE A 128 -13.49 -0.23 3.88
N ALA A 129 -12.49 -0.80 4.52
CA ALA A 129 -12.31 -2.24 4.53
C ALA A 129 -12.30 -2.76 5.96
N SER A 130 -12.95 -3.91 6.18
CA SER A 130 -12.92 -4.61 7.46
C SER A 130 -11.60 -5.34 7.69
N ARG A 131 -10.83 -5.59 6.63
CA ARG A 131 -9.56 -6.33 6.65
C ARG A 131 -8.57 -5.74 5.66
N GLY A 132 -7.44 -5.25 6.18
CA GLY A 132 -6.31 -4.84 5.37
C GLY A 132 -5.02 -4.75 6.16
N PHE A 133 -3.94 -4.51 5.42
CA PHE A 133 -2.57 -4.38 5.92
C PHE A 133 -1.96 -3.08 5.38
N LEU A 134 -1.46 -2.24 6.29
CA LEU A 134 -0.81 -0.98 5.93
C LEU A 134 0.71 -1.08 6.04
N PHE A 135 1.40 -0.65 4.99
CA PHE A 135 2.86 -0.57 4.91
C PHE A 135 3.26 0.87 4.60
N SER A 136 3.90 1.52 5.57
CA SER A 136 4.50 2.84 5.44
C SER A 136 5.85 2.82 6.14
N TYR A 137 6.84 3.51 5.57
CA TYR A 137 8.24 3.48 6.01
C TYR A 137 8.77 4.90 6.16
N ASP A 138 9.62 5.14 7.16
CA ASP A 138 10.35 6.39 7.31
C ASP A 138 11.59 6.44 6.39
N SER A 139 12.31 7.57 6.40
CA SER A 139 13.53 7.76 5.60
C SER A 139 14.66 6.79 5.95
N ASN A 140 14.65 6.23 7.16
CA ASN A 140 15.58 5.18 7.60
C ASN A 140 15.09 3.79 7.22
N GLY A 141 13.86 3.69 6.69
CA GLY A 141 13.23 2.46 6.31
C GLY A 141 12.58 1.68 7.44
N LYS A 142 12.36 2.31 8.59
CA LYS A 142 11.63 1.74 9.69
C LYS A 142 10.14 1.92 9.43
N ARG A 143 9.33 0.89 9.71
CA ARG A 143 7.88 0.96 9.53
C ARG A 143 7.27 2.05 10.44
N ARG A 144 6.45 2.93 9.87
CA ARG A 144 5.74 4.00 10.62
C ARG A 144 4.53 3.43 11.36
N VAL A 145 3.76 2.56 10.70
CA VAL A 145 2.59 1.91 11.28
C VAL A 145 3.03 0.73 12.14
N LYS A 146 2.83 0.80 13.45
CA LYS A 146 3.01 -0.37 14.33
C LYS A 146 1.85 -1.34 14.09
N SER A 147 2.18 -2.60 13.81
CA SER A 147 1.21 -3.69 13.92
C SER A 147 0.59 -3.63 15.31
N SER A 148 -0.70 -3.33 15.43
CA SER A 148 -1.43 -3.53 16.67
C SER A 148 -1.59 -5.04 16.87
N ALA A 149 -0.59 -5.66 17.50
CA ALA A 149 -0.73 -6.99 18.05
C ALA A 149 -1.77 -6.90 19.17
N SER A 150 -2.93 -7.54 18.96
CA SER A 150 -3.84 -7.91 20.03
C SER A 150 -3.40 -9.27 20.57
#